data_AF-A0A2H5PUC2-F1
#
_entry.id   AF-A0A2H5PUC2-F1
#
_cell.length_a   1.000
_cell.length_b   1.000
_cell.length_c   1.000
_cell.angle_alpha   90.00
_cell.angle_beta   90.00
_cell.angle_gamma   90.00
#
_symmetry.space_group_name_H-M   'P 1'
#
loop_
_entity.id
_entity.type
_entity.pdbx_description
1 polymer ?
#
loop_
_entity_poly.entity_id
_entity_poly.type
_entity_poly.pdbx_seq_one_letter_code
_entity_poly.pdbx_strand_id
1 'polypeptide(L)' 'MELPVGYRFKPTDEELVFHYLINKACNRALPAQAVKEITARDLYLKHPKCSDRIAPVVRNLSLDNIHPYL' A
#
# COMPACT_ATOMS: atom_id res chain seq x y z
N MET A 1 -8.46 3.44 12.29
CA MET A 1 -7.44 3.11 13.32
C MET A 1 -6.20 3.90 12.99
N GLU A 2 -5.69 4.69 13.92
CA GLU A 2 -4.41 5.41 13.77
C GLU A 2 -3.29 4.58 14.40
N LEU A 3 -2.18 4.43 13.68
CA LEU A 3 -1.00 3.70 14.16
C LEU A 3 -0.05 4.67 14.87
N PRO A 4 0.58 4.26 15.98
CA PRO A 4 1.57 5.10 16.65
C PRO A 4 2.73 5.49 15.74
N VAL A 5 3.33 6.65 16.01
CA VAL A 5 4.54 7.10 15.31
C VAL A 5 5.64 6.05 15.44
N GLY A 6 6.25 5.67 14.31
CA GLY A 6 7.31 4.66 14.26
C GLY A 6 6.82 3.24 13.99
N TYR A 7 5.51 2.97 14.10
CA TYR A 7 4.96 1.69 13.67
C TYR A 7 5.06 1.56 12.15
N ARG A 8 5.65 0.47 11.67
CA ARG A 8 5.93 0.24 10.24
C ARG A 8 5.65 -1.21 9.88
N PHE A 9 5.33 -1.42 8.62
CA PHE A 9 5.25 -2.76 8.05
C PHE A 9 6.66 -3.37 7.96
N LYS A 10 6.94 -4.35 8.83
CA LYS A 10 8.21 -5.09 8.88
C LYS A 10 7.95 -6.56 9.26
N PRO A 11 7.28 -7.34 8.38
CA PRO A 11 6.99 -8.74 8.66
C PRO A 11 8.27 -9.59 8.65
N THR A 12 8.24 -10.75 9.30
CA THR A 12 9.22 -11.82 9.05
C THR A 12 8.92 -12.54 7.73
N ASP A 13 9.85 -13.37 7.26
CA ASP A 13 9.64 -14.19 6.05
C ASP A 13 8.45 -15.14 6.22
N GLU A 14 8.32 -15.75 7.40
CA GLU A 14 7.19 -16.61 7.74
C GLU A 14 5.87 -15.83 7.71
N GLU A 15 5.83 -14.65 8.32
CA GLU A 15 4.63 -13.82 8.34
C GLU A 15 4.22 -13.40 6.92
N LEU A 16 5.19 -13.05 6.07
CA LEU A 16 4.94 -12.69 4.68
C LEU A 16 4.34 -13.85 3.88
N VAL A 17 4.88 -15.06 4.04
CA VAL A 17 4.40 -16.24 3.31
C VAL A 17 3.04 -16.71 3.85
N PHE A 18 2.95 -16.99 5.14
CA PHE A 18 1.76 -17.62 5.73
C PHE A 18 0.56 -16.69 5.80
N HIS A 19 0.77 -15.42 6.16
CA HIS A 19 -0.34 -14.49 6.38
C HIS A 19 -0.68 -13.62 5.19
N TYR A 20 0.26 -13.37 4.27
CA TYR A 20 -0.01 -12.55 3.08
C TYR A 20 -0.10 -13.39 1.81
N LEU A 21 0.97 -14.11 1.45
CA LEU A 21 1.03 -14.80 0.16
C LEU A 21 0.04 -15.96 0.05
N ILE A 22 0.06 -16.89 1.00
CA ILE A 22 -0.84 -18.06 1.00
C ILE A 22 -2.30 -17.61 1.10
N ASN A 23 -2.60 -16.65 1.98
CA ASN A 23 -3.95 -16.13 2.10
C ASN A 23 -4.43 -15.49 0.81
N LYS A 24 -3.59 -14.68 0.15
CA LYS A 24 -3.94 -14.10 -1.16
C LYS A 24 -4.19 -15.19 -2.21
N ALA A 25 -3.31 -16.18 -2.32
CA ALA A 25 -3.43 -17.28 -3.28
C ALA A 25 -4.70 -18.12 -3.05
N CYS A 26 -5.12 -18.28 -1.79
CA CYS A 26 -6.32 -19.01 -1.41
C CYS A 26 -7.58 -18.12 -1.27
N ASN A 27 -7.54 -16.86 -1.71
CA ASN A 27 -8.64 -15.89 -1.55
C ASN A 27 -9.17 -15.75 -0.11
N ARG A 28 -8.28 -15.80 0.87
CA ARG A 28 -8.57 -15.57 2.29
C ARG A 28 -8.34 -14.11 2.65
N ALA A 29 -8.94 -13.68 3.76
CA ALA A 29 -8.74 -12.34 4.29
C ALA A 29 -7.26 -12.09 4.63
N LEU A 30 -6.76 -10.91 4.26
CA LEU A 30 -5.42 -10.46 4.60
C LEU A 30 -5.44 -9.68 5.93
N PRO A 31 -4.37 -9.74 6.75
CA PRO A 31 -4.29 -8.98 7.99
C PRO A 31 -4.38 -7.47 7.77
N ALA A 32 -3.82 -6.98 6.66
CA ALA A 32 -3.89 -5.59 6.24
C ALA A 32 -3.71 -5.47 4.73
N GLN A 33 -4.24 -4.39 4.12
CA GLN A 33 -3.99 -4.04 2.73
C GLN A 33 -2.65 -3.31 2.56
N ALA A 34 -1.56 -3.95 2.99
CA ALA A 34 -0.22 -3.36 2.97
C ALA A 34 0.50 -3.54 1.61
N VAL A 35 0.08 -4.51 0.80
CA VAL A 35 0.72 -4.88 -0.47
C VAL A 35 -0.16 -4.43 -1.64
N LYS A 36 0.43 -3.71 -2.61
CA LYS A 36 -0.26 -3.22 -3.81
C LYS A 36 -0.27 -4.31 -4.89
N GLU A 37 -1.42 -4.47 -5.56
CA GLU A 37 -1.53 -5.27 -6.77
C GLU A 37 -0.85 -4.57 -7.96
N ILE A 38 0.00 -5.30 -8.68
CA ILE A 38 0.67 -4.82 -9.89
C ILE A 38 0.65 -5.91 -10.96
N THR A 39 0.69 -5.51 -12.23
CA THR A 39 0.75 -6.49 -13.32
C THR A 39 2.16 -7.09 -13.42
N ALA A 40 2.27 -8.32 -13.94
CA ALA A 40 3.56 -8.92 -14.24
C ALA A 40 4.39 -8.06 -15.22
N ARG A 41 3.73 -7.41 -16.18
CA ARG A 41 4.37 -6.47 -17.12
C ARG A 41 5.01 -5.30 -16.37
N ASP A 42 4.29 -4.71 -15.42
CA ASP A 42 4.81 -3.61 -14.61
C ASP A 42 5.96 -4.05 -13.71
N LEU A 43 5.89 -5.26 -13.12
CA LEU A 43 6.93 -5.78 -12.25
C LEU A 43 8.22 -6.11 -13.01
N TYR A 44 8.12 -6.80 -14.14
CA TYR A 44 9.28 -7.34 -14.85
C TYR A 44 9.84 -6.44 -15.95
N LEU A 45 9.04 -5.53 -16.53
CA LEU A 45 9.49 -4.71 -17.67
C LEU A 45 9.74 -3.25 -17.33
N LYS A 46 9.12 -2.70 -16.27
CA LYS A 46 9.40 -1.31 -15.89
C LYS A 46 10.72 -1.23 -15.15
N HIS A 47 11.48 -0.18 -15.45
CA HIS A 47 12.67 0.14 -14.68
C HIS A 47 12.28 0.34 -13.20
N PRO A 48 13.02 -0.24 -12.23
CA PRO A 48 12.65 -0.18 -10.80
C PRO A 48 12.40 1.23 -10.26
N LYS A 49 13.13 2.24 -10.77
CA LYS A 49 12.93 3.64 -10.39
C LYS A 49 11.64 4.28 -10.91
N CYS A 50 11.01 3.69 -11.92
CA CYS A 50 9.76 4.15 -12.54
C CYS A 50 8.54 3.33 -12.08
N SER A 51 8.74 2.31 -11.23
CA SER A 51 7.65 1.68 -10.50
C SER A 51 7.14 2.70 -9.50
N ASP A 52 5.87 3.10 -9.61
CA ASP A 52 5.29 4.23 -8.89
C ASP A 52 5.72 4.25 -7.42
N ARG A 53 6.41 5.33 -7.02
CA ARG A 53 6.61 5.64 -5.61
C ARG A 53 5.24 5.60 -4.94
N ILE A 54 5.18 4.92 -3.80
CA ILE A 54 4.04 4.91 -2.88
C ILE A 54 3.51 6.35 -2.79
N ALA A 55 2.35 6.62 -3.39
CA ALA A 55 1.62 7.83 -3.03
C ALA A 55 1.29 7.65 -1.54
N PRO A 56 1.65 8.60 -0.67
CA PRO A 56 1.30 8.49 0.74
C PRO A 56 -0.22 8.38 0.80
N VAL A 57 -0.74 7.38 1.50
CA VAL A 57 -2.16 7.26 1.88
C VAL A 57 -2.61 8.43 2.79
N VAL A 58 -1.73 9.42 3.04
CA VAL A 58 -1.98 10.68 3.72
C VAL A 58 -2.00 11.87 2.76
N ARG A 59 -2.89 11.88 1.77
CA ARG A 59 -3.47 13.15 1.31
C ARG A 59 -4.84 13.27 1.96
N ASN A 60 -4.79 13.63 3.24
CA ASN A 60 -5.96 14.05 3.99
C ASN A 60 -6.68 15.15 3.21
N LEU A 61 -7.98 14.93 3.00
CA LEU A 61 -9.07 15.88 3.18
C LEU A 61 -8.75 17.36 2.87
N SER A 62 -9.43 17.87 1.83
CA SER A 62 -9.83 19.27 1.65
C SER A 62 -8.74 20.28 1.28
N LEU A 63 -8.67 20.60 -0.03
CA LEU A 63 -8.36 21.95 -0.50
C LEU A 63 -9.43 22.52 -1.46
N ASP A 64 -10.54 21.81 -1.67
CA ASP A 64 -11.65 22.31 -2.51
C ASP A 64 -12.61 23.27 -1.78
N ASN A 65 -12.30 23.66 -0.54
CA ASN A 65 -13.09 24.62 0.24
C ASN A 65 -12.37 25.97 0.43
N ILE A 66 -11.76 26.52 -0.63
CA ILE A 66 -11.56 27.97 -0.68
C ILE A 66 -12.70 28.55 -1.51
N HIS A 67 -13.78 28.89 -0.81
CA HIS A 67 -14.84 29.74 -1.35
C HIS A 67 -14.19 31.07 -1.81
N PRO A 68 -14.36 31.49 -3.07
CA PRO A 68 -13.87 32.77 -3.50
C PRO A 68 -14.80 33.83 -2.91
N TYR A 69 -14.39 34.48 -1.83
CA TYR A 69 -14.82 35.86 -1.61
C TYR A 69 -13.91 36.75 -2.46
N LEU A 70 -14.26 36.84 -3.74
CA LEU A 70 -14.17 38.00 -4.64
C LEU A 70 -15.18 37.78 -5.78
#